data_AF-A0A1C6HYV6-F1
#
_entry.id   AF-A0A1C6HYV6-F1
#
_cell.length_a   1.000
_cell.length_b   1.000
_cell.length_c   1.000
_cell.angle_alpha   90.00
_cell.angle_beta   90.00
_cell.angle_gamma   90.00
#
_symmetry.space_group_name_H-M   'P 1'
#
loop_
_entity.id
_entity.type
_entity.pdbx_description
1 polymer ?
#
loop_
_entity_poly.entity_id
_entity_poly.type
_entity_poly.pdbx_seq_one_letter_code
_entity_poly.pdbx_strand_id
1 'polypeptide(L)'
;MKCKVKRTKRYKLMIGILLVFIIGILLVPKVHFNYIGYKSKKELFKSSSIIDINDLEFKGLSLIDSDLDENEIFFAGENHGSIKSIEMNMYLLKYFVEKGNIKYILYEDGYCTGEFLNNYLETGDEDILSFIQDDLRGTSSYTMEHYNLLKNIYAYNLSLPEDKKLKFVGVDIEQQPNVAIRYIKSLIPDKKIEDENVKEFVDDYFNGKVYNPTGGNSYPASNIISPSFYSEDELTRLVKLNYEGSIFNKKNIWLDDVPQTDYFQYIIMFNNSEAANKYYR
;
A
#
# COMPACT_ATOMS: atom_id res chain seq x y z
N MET A 1 -19.47 -68.09 -27.74
CA MET A 1 -19.38 -67.25 -26.52
C MET A 1 -17.98 -66.69 -26.19
N LYS A 2 -16.87 -67.44 -26.33
CA LYS A 2 -15.51 -66.97 -25.94
C LYS A 2 -15.00 -65.70 -26.65
N CYS A 3 -15.40 -65.46 -27.90
CA CYS A 3 -14.93 -64.31 -28.69
C CYS A 3 -15.52 -62.96 -28.23
N LYS A 4 -16.80 -62.94 -27.81
CA LYS A 4 -17.47 -61.74 -27.28
C LYS A 4 -16.87 -61.28 -25.94
N VAL A 5 -16.52 -62.23 -25.07
CA VAL A 5 -15.90 -61.99 -23.74
C VAL A 5 -14.47 -61.44 -23.86
N LYS A 6 -13.67 -61.92 -24.83
CA LYS A 6 -12.33 -61.36 -25.12
C LYS A 6 -12.43 -59.93 -25.64
N ARG A 7 -13.44 -59.62 -26.46
CA ARG A 7 -13.66 -58.29 -27.03
C ARG A 7 -14.08 -57.27 -25.96
N THR A 8 -14.99 -57.63 -25.04
CA THR A 8 -15.36 -56.77 -23.89
C THR A 8 -14.21 -56.55 -22.91
N LYS A 9 -13.36 -57.56 -22.64
CA LYS A 9 -12.14 -57.36 -21.84
C LYS A 9 -11.17 -56.37 -22.50
N ARG A 10 -10.99 -56.44 -23.83
CA ARG A 10 -10.17 -55.48 -24.59
C ARG A 10 -10.75 -54.06 -24.55
N TYR A 11 -12.06 -53.89 -24.71
CA TYR A 11 -12.70 -52.57 -24.61
C TYR A 11 -12.58 -51.97 -23.21
N LYS A 12 -12.78 -52.76 -22.14
CA LYS A 12 -12.58 -52.29 -20.77
C LYS A 12 -11.12 -51.87 -20.51
N LEU A 13 -10.15 -52.62 -21.04
CA LEU A 13 -8.73 -52.26 -20.96
C LEU A 13 -8.44 -50.95 -21.71
N MET A 14 -8.96 -50.79 -22.93
CA MET A 14 -8.79 -49.56 -23.71
C MET A 14 -9.42 -48.34 -23.04
N ILE A 15 -10.63 -48.49 -22.49
CA ILE A 15 -11.30 -47.42 -21.72
C ILE A 15 -10.50 -47.07 -20.46
N GLY A 16 -9.97 -48.08 -19.75
CA GLY A 16 -9.09 -47.86 -18.60
C GLY A 16 -7.84 -47.07 -18.95
N ILE A 17 -7.18 -47.41 -20.07
CA ILE A 17 -6.01 -46.68 -20.56
C ILE A 17 -6.38 -45.23 -20.94
N LEU A 18 -7.49 -45.03 -21.64
CA LEU A 18 -7.97 -43.69 -22.03
C LEU A 18 -8.26 -42.83 -20.80
N LEU A 19 -8.90 -43.38 -19.76
CA LEU A 19 -9.16 -42.68 -18.51
C LEU A 19 -7.88 -42.27 -17.80
N VAL A 20 -6.84 -43.12 -17.79
CA VAL A 20 -5.53 -42.78 -17.22
C VAL A 20 -4.88 -41.62 -17.99
N PHE A 21 -4.96 -41.62 -19.33
CA PHE A 21 -4.48 -40.50 -20.15
C PHE A 21 -5.25 -39.21 -19.89
N ILE A 22 -6.58 -39.26 -19.80
CA ILE A 22 -7.42 -38.09 -19.50
C ILE A 22 -7.10 -37.53 -18.11
N ILE A 23 -6.99 -38.39 -17.09
CA ILE A 23 -6.59 -38.00 -15.74
C ILE A 23 -5.18 -37.39 -15.75
N GLY A 24 -4.24 -37.97 -16.48
CA GLY A 24 -2.91 -37.42 -16.67
C GLY A 24 -2.93 -36.01 -17.29
N ILE A 25 -3.67 -35.81 -18.37
CA ILE A 25 -3.82 -34.51 -19.05
C ILE A 25 -4.44 -33.46 -18.11
N LEU A 26 -5.40 -33.84 -17.26
CA LEU A 26 -6.04 -32.94 -16.30
C LEU A 26 -5.14 -32.62 -15.09
N LEU A 27 -4.33 -33.58 -14.62
CA LEU A 27 -3.49 -33.41 -13.42
C LEU A 27 -2.12 -32.80 -13.71
N VAL A 28 -1.50 -33.08 -14.86
CA VAL A 28 -0.15 -32.61 -15.19
C VAL A 28 -0.03 -31.09 -15.14
N PRO A 29 -0.95 -30.29 -15.70
CA PRO A 29 -0.91 -28.84 -15.55
C PRO A 29 -0.97 -28.43 -14.08
N LYS A 30 -1.89 -29.00 -13.30
CA LYS A 30 -2.05 -28.66 -11.88
C LYS A 30 -0.82 -28.99 -11.05
N VAL A 31 -0.19 -30.14 -11.28
CA VAL A 31 1.07 -30.55 -10.64
C VAL A 31 2.22 -29.63 -11.05
N HIS A 32 2.31 -29.29 -12.34
CA HIS A 32 3.32 -28.38 -12.86
C HIS A 32 3.16 -26.96 -12.27
N PHE A 33 1.94 -26.42 -12.22
CA PHE A 33 1.64 -25.13 -11.59
C PHE A 33 1.96 -25.15 -10.09
N ASN A 34 1.60 -26.21 -9.37
CA ASN A 34 1.95 -26.35 -7.95
C ASN A 34 3.48 -26.41 -7.73
N TYR A 35 4.20 -27.15 -8.58
CA TYR A 35 5.66 -27.25 -8.52
C TYR A 35 6.34 -25.91 -8.82
N ILE A 36 5.88 -25.19 -9.85
CA ILE A 36 6.33 -23.83 -10.15
C ILE A 36 6.03 -22.90 -8.97
N GLY A 37 4.81 -22.91 -8.45
CA GLY A 37 4.42 -22.10 -7.30
C GLY A 37 5.29 -22.37 -6.07
N TYR A 38 5.57 -23.63 -5.76
CA TYR A 38 6.48 -24.02 -4.68
C TYR A 38 7.90 -23.50 -4.90
N LYS A 39 8.44 -23.64 -6.11
CA LYS A 39 9.78 -23.14 -6.45
C LYS A 39 9.83 -21.61 -6.35
N SER A 40 8.85 -20.91 -6.90
CA SER A 40 8.75 -19.45 -6.84
C SER A 40 8.64 -18.95 -5.40
N LYS A 41 7.83 -19.60 -4.55
CA LYS A 41 7.72 -19.28 -3.12
C LYS A 41 9.04 -19.47 -2.38
N LYS A 42 9.75 -20.57 -2.67
CA LYS A 42 11.06 -20.85 -2.08
C LYS A 42 12.11 -19.82 -2.49
N GLU A 43 12.13 -19.41 -3.75
CA GLU A 43 13.05 -18.36 -4.23
C GLU A 43 12.67 -16.97 -3.69
N LEU A 44 11.38 -16.65 -3.61
CA LEU A 44 10.88 -15.38 -3.07
C LEU A 44 11.36 -15.17 -1.63
N PHE A 45 11.21 -16.17 -0.77
CA PHE A 45 11.56 -16.03 0.65
C PHE A 45 13.03 -16.23 0.96
N LYS A 46 13.88 -16.46 -0.05
CA LYS A 46 15.32 -16.64 0.12
C LYS A 46 16.01 -15.36 0.62
N SER A 47 15.50 -14.19 0.22
CA SER A 47 15.93 -12.87 0.72
C SER A 47 14.74 -12.17 1.38
N SER A 48 14.37 -12.67 2.56
CA SER A 48 13.27 -12.13 3.35
C SER A 48 13.60 -12.06 4.84
N SER A 49 12.93 -11.16 5.53
CA SER A 49 12.99 -10.99 6.99
C SER A 49 11.57 -10.98 7.55
N ILE A 50 11.43 -11.44 8.79
CA ILE A 50 10.17 -11.36 9.54
C ILE A 50 10.12 -9.99 10.20
N ILE A 51 8.99 -9.30 10.06
CA ILE A 51 8.75 -8.01 10.71
C ILE A 51 7.87 -8.24 11.94
N ASP A 52 8.35 -7.75 13.09
CA ASP A 52 7.52 -7.50 14.26
C ASP A 52 7.47 -5.98 14.47
N ILE A 53 6.29 -5.39 14.33
CA ILE A 53 6.10 -3.93 14.47
C ILE A 53 6.34 -3.43 15.90
N ASN A 54 6.45 -4.34 16.88
CA ASN A 54 6.80 -4.00 18.25
C ASN A 54 8.32 -4.07 18.51
N ASP A 55 9.11 -4.55 17.55
CA ASP A 55 10.57 -4.57 17.66
C ASP A 55 11.15 -3.17 17.46
N LEU A 56 11.55 -2.55 18.58
CA LEU A 56 12.15 -1.21 18.62
C LEU A 56 13.58 -1.18 18.05
N GLU A 57 14.22 -2.32 17.81
CA GLU A 57 15.55 -2.37 17.19
C GLU A 57 15.49 -2.52 15.66
N PHE A 58 14.28 -2.64 15.09
CA PHE A 58 14.03 -2.75 13.66
C PHE A 58 14.78 -3.89 12.95
N LYS A 59 15.01 -5.02 13.63
CA LYS A 59 15.78 -6.15 13.08
C LYS A 59 15.15 -6.69 11.79
N GLY A 60 13.82 -6.69 11.76
CA GLY A 60 13.03 -7.08 10.58
C GLY A 60 13.24 -6.19 9.36
N LEU A 61 13.74 -4.96 9.52
CA LEU A 61 14.00 -4.02 8.43
C LEU A 61 15.47 -3.96 8.00
N SER A 62 16.36 -4.73 8.62
CA SER A 62 17.81 -4.73 8.32
C SER A 62 18.17 -4.98 6.85
N LEU A 63 17.26 -5.57 6.07
CA LEU A 63 17.43 -5.73 4.62
C LEU A 63 17.40 -4.41 3.84
N ILE A 64 16.91 -3.32 4.45
CA ILE A 64 16.82 -1.97 3.89
C ILE A 64 18.04 -1.12 4.29
N ASP A 65 18.80 -1.52 5.32
CA ASP A 65 19.86 -0.69 5.91
C ASP A 65 20.90 -0.21 4.87
N SER A 66 21.28 -1.06 3.91
CA SER A 66 22.21 -0.67 2.83
C SER A 66 21.69 0.46 1.94
N ASP A 67 20.37 0.53 1.77
CA ASP A 67 19.71 1.43 0.85
C ASP A 67 19.48 2.81 1.50
N LEU A 68 19.64 2.93 2.83
CA LEU A 68 19.52 4.19 3.55
C LEU A 68 20.62 5.20 3.18
N ASP A 69 21.84 4.73 2.94
CA ASP A 69 22.98 5.58 2.61
C ASP A 69 22.99 6.03 1.14
N GLU A 70 22.29 5.28 0.27
CA GLU A 70 22.29 5.50 -1.19
C GLU A 70 21.08 6.32 -1.66
N ASN A 71 20.08 6.55 -0.81
CA ASN A 71 18.82 7.18 -1.20
C ASN A 71 18.40 8.28 -0.21
N GLU A 72 17.79 9.33 -0.75
CA GLU A 72 17.25 10.45 0.04
C GLU A 72 15.72 10.41 0.17
N ILE A 73 15.07 9.65 -0.71
CA ILE A 73 13.61 9.55 -0.81
C ILE A 73 13.22 8.07 -0.78
N PHE A 74 12.28 7.74 0.11
CA PHE A 74 11.78 6.39 0.29
C PHE A 74 10.27 6.39 0.11
N PHE A 75 9.77 5.56 -0.80
CA PHE A 75 8.33 5.38 -1.01
C PHE A 75 7.85 4.15 -0.26
N ALA A 76 6.84 4.34 0.59
CA ALA A 76 6.10 3.26 1.23
C ALA A 76 4.71 3.20 0.59
N GLY A 77 4.47 2.20 -0.25
CA GLY A 77 3.14 1.97 -0.83
C GLY A 77 2.21 1.33 0.22
N GLU A 78 0.93 1.70 0.16
CA GLU A 78 -0.10 1.14 1.05
C GLU A 78 -1.31 0.59 0.29
N ASN A 79 -2.20 -0.05 1.03
CA ASN A 79 -3.57 -0.31 0.59
C ASN A 79 -4.52 0.50 1.47
N HIS A 80 -5.30 1.40 0.86
CA HIS A 80 -6.19 2.28 1.62
C HIS A 80 -7.19 1.51 2.49
N GLY A 81 -7.43 2.05 3.70
CA GLY A 81 -8.33 1.43 4.67
C GLY A 81 -7.76 0.17 5.34
N SER A 82 -6.50 -0.20 5.08
CA SER A 82 -5.84 -1.33 5.72
C SER A 82 -5.19 -0.95 7.04
N ILE A 83 -5.71 -1.50 8.13
CA ILE A 83 -5.13 -1.34 9.49
C ILE A 83 -3.65 -1.73 9.50
N LYS A 84 -3.29 -2.85 8.87
CA LYS A 84 -1.90 -3.33 8.82
C LYS A 84 -0.99 -2.41 8.01
N SER A 85 -1.50 -1.79 6.95
CA SER A 85 -0.70 -0.80 6.20
C SER A 85 -0.46 0.45 7.05
N ILE A 86 -1.46 0.91 7.80
CA ILE A 86 -1.35 2.05 8.71
C ILE A 86 -0.33 1.79 9.84
N GLU A 87 -0.41 0.62 10.49
CA GLU A 87 0.55 0.20 11.52
C GLU A 87 1.97 0.12 10.94
N MET A 88 2.12 -0.44 9.74
CA MET A 88 3.40 -0.55 9.06
C MET A 88 3.96 0.82 8.66
N ASN A 89 3.13 1.76 8.20
CA ASN A 89 3.56 3.11 7.86
C ASN A 89 4.13 3.84 9.07
N MET A 90 3.49 3.70 10.24
CA MET A 90 4.04 4.26 11.49
C MET A 90 5.38 3.60 11.86
N TYR A 91 5.48 2.28 11.71
CA TYR A 91 6.71 1.55 12.01
C TYR A 91 7.87 1.93 11.07
N LEU A 92 7.60 2.04 9.76
CA LEU A 92 8.56 2.52 8.76
C LEU A 92 8.98 3.96 9.00
N LEU A 93 8.04 4.86 9.34
CA LEU A 93 8.36 6.25 9.66
C LEU A 93 9.39 6.32 10.80
N LYS A 94 9.17 5.60 11.90
CA LYS A 94 10.12 5.54 13.02
C LYS A 94 11.47 5.00 12.58
N TYR A 95 11.50 3.93 11.80
CA TYR A 95 12.74 3.37 11.24
C TYR A 95 13.51 4.40 10.40
N PHE A 96 12.84 5.08 9.45
CA PHE A 96 13.49 6.06 8.59
C PHE A 96 13.95 7.32 9.33
N VAL A 97 13.24 7.72 10.39
CA VAL A 97 13.67 8.83 11.25
C VAL A 97 14.90 8.43 12.08
N GLU A 98 14.89 7.24 12.66
CA GLU A 98 15.96 6.79 13.56
C GLU A 98 17.22 6.34 12.83
N LYS A 99 17.07 5.65 11.70
CA LYS A 99 18.18 5.07 10.93
C LYS A 99 18.55 5.88 9.70
N GLY A 100 17.54 6.40 8.99
CA GLY A 100 17.72 7.18 7.75
C GLY A 100 17.81 8.70 7.96
N ASN A 101 17.66 9.19 9.21
CA ASN A 101 17.64 10.61 9.54
C ASN A 101 16.63 11.43 8.70
N ILE A 102 15.51 10.81 8.33
CA ILE A 102 14.44 11.46 7.56
C ILE A 102 13.64 12.39 8.47
N LYS A 103 13.25 13.53 7.92
CA LYS A 103 12.41 14.54 8.60
C LYS A 103 11.21 15.02 7.78
N TYR A 104 11.11 14.60 6.52
CA TYR A 104 10.01 14.98 5.64
C TYR A 104 9.12 13.78 5.35
N ILE A 105 7.83 13.95 5.59
CA ILE A 105 6.79 12.98 5.22
C ILE A 105 6.18 13.49 3.91
N LEU A 106 6.49 12.83 2.81
CA LEU A 106 5.77 13.05 1.55
C LEU A 106 4.39 12.42 1.70
N TYR A 107 3.36 13.25 1.67
CA TYR A 107 1.99 12.83 1.95
C TYR A 107 1.17 12.82 0.67
N GLU A 108 0.46 11.70 0.43
CA GLU A 108 -0.44 11.50 -0.72
C GLU A 108 -1.75 12.29 -0.50
N ASP A 109 -1.60 13.61 -0.46
CA ASP A 109 -2.69 14.57 -0.38
C ASP A 109 -2.16 15.93 -0.90
N GLY A 110 -3.07 16.88 -1.06
CA GLY A 110 -2.78 18.22 -1.54
C GLY A 110 -1.83 19.01 -0.64
N TYR A 111 -1.21 20.02 -1.25
CA TYR A 111 -0.33 20.96 -0.54
C TYR A 111 -1.02 21.58 0.69
N CYS A 112 -2.30 21.95 0.58
CA CYS A 112 -3.04 22.59 1.66
C CYS A 112 -3.21 21.66 2.87
N THR A 113 -3.48 20.38 2.62
CA THR A 113 -3.55 19.35 3.67
C THR A 113 -2.21 19.21 4.38
N GLY A 114 -1.10 19.12 3.63
CA GLY A 114 0.24 19.05 4.21
C GLY A 114 0.57 20.23 5.13
N GLU A 115 0.21 21.44 4.73
CA GLU A 115 0.42 22.65 5.53
C GLU A 115 -0.45 22.68 6.79
N PHE A 116 -1.70 22.24 6.72
CA PHE A 116 -2.52 22.10 7.92
C PHE A 116 -1.98 21.04 8.88
N LEU A 117 -1.51 19.91 8.36
CA LEU A 117 -0.87 18.90 9.19
C LEU A 117 0.40 19.43 9.85
N ASN A 118 1.17 20.30 9.20
CA ASN A 118 2.30 21.00 9.83
C ASN A 118 1.84 21.89 10.98
N ASN A 119 0.76 22.66 10.81
CA ASN A 119 0.17 23.45 11.89
C ASN A 119 -0.29 22.56 13.05
N TYR A 120 -0.90 21.40 12.75
CA TYR A 120 -1.26 20.41 13.77
C TYR A 120 -0.03 19.87 14.49
N LEU A 121 1.07 19.58 13.78
CA LEU A 121 2.33 19.13 14.40
C LEU A 121 2.93 20.16 15.35
N GLU A 122 2.76 21.45 15.07
CA GLU A 122 3.25 22.56 15.90
C GLU A 122 2.35 22.84 17.11
N THR A 123 1.02 22.77 16.92
CA THR A 123 0.04 23.28 17.89
C THR A 123 -0.68 22.19 18.68
N GLY A 124 -0.81 20.98 18.12
CA GLY A 124 -1.69 19.94 18.64
C GLY A 124 -3.18 20.26 18.51
N ASP A 125 -3.56 21.20 17.63
CA ASP A 125 -4.97 21.62 17.45
C ASP A 125 -5.81 20.51 16.78
N GLU A 126 -6.61 19.81 17.59
CA GLU A 126 -7.47 18.72 17.14
C GLU A 126 -8.63 19.20 16.23
N ASP A 127 -8.94 20.51 16.16
CA ASP A 127 -9.93 21.04 15.22
C ASP A 127 -9.41 20.99 13.77
N ILE A 128 -8.09 21.10 13.58
CA ILE A 128 -7.45 20.89 12.28
C ILE A 128 -7.61 19.44 11.86
N LEU A 129 -7.26 18.52 12.77
CA LEU A 129 -7.29 17.09 12.50
C LEU A 129 -8.73 16.59 12.25
N SER A 130 -9.69 17.02 13.07
CA SER A 130 -11.11 16.67 12.91
C SER A 130 -11.65 17.17 11.57
N PHE A 131 -11.23 18.35 11.13
CA PHE A 131 -11.66 18.91 9.86
C PHE A 131 -11.08 18.15 8.65
N ILE A 132 -9.80 17.80 8.67
CA ILE A 132 -9.19 16.95 7.63
C ILE A 132 -9.93 15.60 7.57
N GLN A 133 -10.17 14.98 8.73
CA GLN A 133 -10.89 13.71 8.81
C GLN A 133 -12.30 13.80 8.24
N ASP A 134 -13.05 14.86 8.57
CA ASP A 134 -14.41 15.04 8.06
C ASP A 134 -14.45 15.22 6.54
N ASP A 135 -13.43 15.84 5.94
CA ASP A 135 -13.37 16.02 4.49
C ASP A 135 -13.09 14.71 3.73
N LEU A 136 -12.46 13.73 4.39
CA LEU A 136 -12.26 12.39 3.84
C LEU A 136 -13.57 11.57 3.77
N ARG A 137 -14.68 12.05 4.35
CA ARG A 137 -15.93 11.28 4.46
C ARG A 137 -16.41 10.75 3.11
N GLY A 138 -16.60 9.43 3.05
CA GLY A 138 -17.03 8.74 1.83
C GLY A 138 -15.89 8.12 1.02
N THR A 139 -14.63 8.35 1.42
CA THR A 139 -13.45 7.68 0.85
C THR A 139 -13.05 6.45 1.68
N SER A 140 -12.12 5.65 1.15
CA SER A 140 -11.48 4.54 1.88
C SER A 140 -10.59 5.00 3.04
N SER A 141 -10.18 6.27 3.05
CA SER A 141 -9.31 6.85 4.08
C SER A 141 -10.08 7.38 5.29
N TYR A 142 -11.42 7.47 5.21
CA TYR A 142 -12.27 7.87 6.34
C TYR A 142 -12.39 6.74 7.38
N THR A 143 -11.32 6.52 8.13
CA THR A 143 -11.23 5.49 9.17
C THR A 143 -10.68 6.07 10.46
N MET A 144 -10.95 5.41 11.59
CA MET A 144 -10.40 5.82 12.88
C MET A 144 -8.90 5.51 12.96
N GLU A 145 -8.44 4.52 12.22
CA GLU A 145 -7.04 4.14 12.11
C GLU A 145 -6.22 5.23 11.41
N HIS A 146 -6.76 5.84 10.34
CA HIS A 146 -6.11 6.98 9.67
C HIS A 146 -6.05 8.20 10.61
N TYR A 147 -7.16 8.53 11.27
CA TYR A 147 -7.19 9.58 12.29
C TYR A 147 -6.12 9.34 13.38
N ASN A 148 -6.05 8.11 13.91
CA ASN A 148 -5.09 7.74 14.93
C ASN A 148 -3.64 7.72 14.43
N LEU A 149 -3.39 7.41 13.16
CA LEU A 149 -2.06 7.51 12.56
C LEU A 149 -1.53 8.94 12.69
N LEU A 150 -2.32 9.93 12.29
CA LEU A 150 -1.91 11.35 12.36
C LEU A 150 -1.66 11.78 13.81
N LYS A 151 -2.47 11.32 14.77
CA LYS A 151 -2.23 11.54 16.21
C LYS A 151 -0.94 10.89 16.71
N ASN A 152 -0.67 9.67 16.26
CA ASN A 152 0.56 8.95 16.60
C ASN A 152 1.79 9.62 16.01
N ILE A 153 1.70 10.17 14.80
CA ILE A 153 2.77 10.97 14.19
C ILE A 153 3.01 12.23 15.01
N TYR A 154 1.95 12.95 15.43
CA TYR A 154 2.09 14.10 16.32
C TYR A 154 2.77 13.74 17.65
N ALA A 155 2.29 12.69 18.33
CA ALA A 155 2.87 12.23 19.59
C ALA A 155 4.35 11.84 19.43
N TYR A 156 4.70 11.16 18.34
CA TYR A 156 6.09 10.83 18.02
C TYR A 156 6.90 12.09 17.72
N ASN A 157 6.37 13.01 16.92
CA ASN A 157 7.01 14.28 16.61
C ASN A 157 7.33 15.07 17.88
N LEU A 158 6.44 15.09 18.88
CA LEU A 158 6.71 15.72 20.18
C LEU A 158 7.91 15.12 20.90
N SER A 159 8.13 13.80 20.79
CA SER A 159 9.26 13.11 21.41
C SER A 159 10.61 13.34 20.73
N LEU A 160 10.60 13.80 19.46
CA LEU A 160 11.83 14.03 18.70
C LEU A 160 12.55 15.31 19.14
N PRO A 161 13.89 15.35 19.05
CA PRO A 161 14.63 16.59 19.24
C PRO A 161 14.31 17.59 18.12
N GLU A 162 14.58 18.87 18.38
CA GLU A 162 14.17 19.98 17.52
C GLU A 162 14.71 19.86 16.07
N ASP A 163 15.95 19.41 15.91
CA ASP A 163 16.60 19.21 14.62
C ASP A 163 16.06 18.01 13.82
N LYS A 164 15.23 17.17 14.45
CA LYS A 164 14.58 16.00 13.85
C LYS A 164 13.06 16.11 13.76
N LYS A 165 12.48 17.28 14.06
CA LYS A 165 11.03 17.47 13.93
C LYS A 165 10.58 17.19 12.50
N LEU A 166 9.47 16.46 12.42
CA LEU A 166 8.84 16.04 11.18
C LEU A 166 8.13 17.20 10.52
N LYS A 167 8.14 17.20 9.18
CA LYS A 167 7.36 18.10 8.35
C LYS A 167 6.64 17.32 7.26
N PHE A 168 5.33 17.52 7.16
CA PHE A 168 4.55 17.05 6.03
C PHE A 168 4.80 17.91 4.78
N VAL A 169 4.85 17.25 3.63
CA VAL A 169 4.87 17.87 2.31
C VAL A 169 3.77 17.19 1.49
N GLY A 170 2.69 17.91 1.22
CA GLY A 170 1.64 17.42 0.31
C GLY A 170 2.18 17.41 -1.11
N VAL A 171 2.18 16.24 -1.75
CA VAL A 171 2.77 16.03 -3.08
C VAL A 171 1.75 15.67 -4.15
N ASP A 172 0.48 15.52 -3.79
CA ASP A 172 -0.58 15.22 -4.73
C ASP A 172 -1.33 16.49 -5.19
N ILE A 173 -2.18 16.33 -6.19
CA ILE A 173 -3.16 17.35 -6.58
C ILE A 173 -4.11 17.64 -5.42
N GLU A 174 -4.65 18.85 -5.39
CA GLU A 174 -5.61 19.26 -4.36
C GLU A 174 -6.98 18.60 -4.63
N GLN A 175 -7.26 17.48 -3.95
CA GLN A 175 -8.50 16.72 -4.10
C GLN A 175 -9.59 17.12 -3.08
N GLN A 176 -9.24 17.95 -2.09
CA GLN A 176 -10.06 18.35 -0.95
C GLN A 176 -10.39 19.85 -1.01
N PRO A 177 -11.39 20.27 -1.81
CA PRO A 177 -11.70 21.69 -1.98
C PRO A 177 -11.95 22.43 -0.67
N ASN A 178 -12.58 21.80 0.33
CA ASN A 178 -12.85 22.46 1.60
C ASN A 178 -11.56 22.75 2.37
N VAL A 179 -10.59 21.83 2.30
CA VAL A 179 -9.27 22.02 2.92
C VAL A 179 -8.52 23.15 2.24
N ALA A 180 -8.49 23.16 0.91
CA ALA A 180 -7.93 24.26 0.13
C ALA A 180 -8.56 25.62 0.47
N ILE A 181 -9.89 25.68 0.51
CA ILE A 181 -10.69 26.85 0.90
C ILE A 181 -10.25 27.36 2.28
N ARG A 182 -10.20 26.48 3.28
CA ARG A 182 -9.86 26.86 4.65
C ARG A 182 -8.42 27.33 4.77
N TYR A 183 -7.50 26.70 4.04
CA TYR A 183 -6.08 27.09 4.06
C TYR A 183 -5.86 28.44 3.37
N ILE A 184 -6.42 28.63 2.17
CA ILE A 184 -6.35 29.93 1.49
C ILE A 184 -6.94 31.03 2.38
N LYS A 185 -8.05 30.74 3.08
CA LYS A 185 -8.64 31.68 4.04
C LYS A 185 -7.69 32.05 5.17
N SER A 186 -6.94 31.08 5.72
CA SER A 186 -6.01 31.35 6.83
C SER A 186 -4.79 32.18 6.41
N LEU A 187 -4.45 32.19 5.12
CA LEU A 187 -3.41 33.06 4.57
C LEU A 187 -3.86 34.50 4.34
N ILE A 188 -5.16 34.76 4.27
CA ILE A 188 -5.71 36.09 4.07
C ILE A 188 -5.66 36.85 5.42
N PRO A 189 -4.95 37.99 5.50
CA PRO A 189 -4.91 38.76 6.73
C PRO A 189 -6.30 39.30 7.09
N ASP A 190 -6.60 39.44 8.40
CA ASP A 190 -7.85 40.07 8.90
C ASP A 190 -8.06 41.52 8.44
N LYS A 191 -7.07 42.10 7.76
CA LYS A 191 -7.18 43.41 7.13
C LYS A 191 -8.06 43.31 5.88
N LYS A 192 -8.74 44.42 5.60
CA LYS A 192 -9.54 44.61 4.40
C LYS A 192 -8.71 44.22 3.17
N ILE A 193 -9.16 43.21 2.41
CA ILE A 193 -8.55 42.83 1.14
C ILE A 193 -8.73 44.01 0.19
N GLU A 194 -7.65 44.71 -0.13
CA GLU A 194 -7.67 45.89 -1.02
C GLU A 194 -7.55 45.51 -2.50
N ASP A 195 -7.01 44.33 -2.80
CA ASP A 195 -6.91 43.81 -4.17
C ASP A 195 -8.28 43.27 -4.63
N GLU A 196 -8.86 43.92 -5.64
CA GLU A 196 -10.17 43.56 -6.18
C GLU A 196 -10.21 42.15 -6.80
N ASN A 197 -9.11 41.66 -7.40
CA ASN A 197 -9.07 40.31 -7.98
C ASN A 197 -9.03 39.25 -6.89
N VAL A 198 -8.25 39.49 -5.82
CA VAL A 198 -8.23 38.59 -4.66
C VAL A 198 -9.59 38.60 -3.98
N LYS A 199 -10.23 39.77 -3.89
CA LYS A 199 -11.56 39.90 -3.29
C LYS A 199 -12.65 39.21 -4.12
N GLU A 200 -12.63 39.35 -5.44
CA GLU A 200 -13.54 38.65 -6.36
C GLU A 200 -13.33 37.14 -6.30
N PHE A 201 -12.07 36.67 -6.33
CA PHE A 201 -11.74 35.25 -6.16
C PHE A 201 -12.29 34.71 -4.83
N VAL A 202 -12.06 35.43 -3.72
CA VAL A 202 -12.58 35.08 -2.39
C VAL A 202 -14.10 35.05 -2.41
N ASP A 203 -14.77 36.09 -2.91
CA ASP A 203 -16.24 36.15 -2.92
C ASP A 203 -16.86 35.04 -3.80
N ASP A 204 -16.32 34.78 -4.99
CA ASP A 204 -16.78 33.72 -5.89
C ASP A 204 -16.47 32.32 -5.34
N TYR A 205 -15.33 32.14 -4.69
CA TYR A 205 -14.90 30.83 -4.19
C TYR A 205 -15.57 30.46 -2.85
N PHE A 206 -15.80 31.42 -1.95
CA PHE A 206 -16.48 31.19 -0.65
C PHE A 206 -18.01 31.24 -0.74
N ASN A 207 -18.59 32.01 -1.68
CA ASN A 207 -20.05 32.09 -1.85
C ASN A 207 -20.56 31.33 -3.08
N GLY A 208 -19.66 30.89 -3.96
CA GLY A 208 -19.98 29.99 -5.05
C GLY A 208 -20.43 28.64 -4.54
N LYS A 209 -21.41 28.04 -5.22
CA LYS A 209 -21.79 26.66 -4.95
C LYS A 209 -20.72 25.74 -5.52
N VAL A 210 -19.88 25.16 -4.66
CA VAL A 210 -18.97 24.10 -5.07
C VAL A 210 -19.80 22.90 -5.50
N TYR A 211 -19.65 22.51 -6.76
CA TYR A 211 -20.20 21.27 -7.28
C TYR A 211 -19.43 20.10 -6.64
N ASN A 212 -20.13 19.28 -5.86
CA ASN A 212 -19.57 18.03 -5.33
C ASN A 212 -19.83 16.93 -6.38
N PRO A 213 -18.83 16.47 -7.14
CA PRO A 213 -19.02 15.36 -8.07
C PRO A 213 -19.17 14.06 -7.27
N THR A 214 -20.39 13.73 -6.87
CA THR A 214 -20.70 12.36 -6.46
C THR A 214 -20.63 11.44 -7.68
N GLY A 215 -19.76 10.43 -7.62
CA GLY A 215 -19.95 9.19 -8.37
C GLY A 215 -18.88 8.88 -9.41
N GLY A 216 -17.72 8.40 -8.94
CA GLY A 216 -16.92 7.46 -9.71
C GLY A 216 -17.38 6.04 -9.38
N ASN A 217 -17.64 5.22 -10.41
CA ASN A 217 -17.81 3.78 -10.19
C ASN A 217 -16.47 3.18 -9.77
N SER A 218 -16.46 2.38 -8.69
CA SER A 218 -15.28 1.62 -8.29
C SER A 218 -14.81 0.73 -9.44
N TYR A 219 -13.55 0.89 -9.85
CA TYR A 219 -12.92 -0.05 -10.76
C TYR A 219 -12.68 -1.37 -10.02
N PRO A 220 -13.10 -2.52 -10.57
CA PRO A 220 -12.73 -3.79 -9.98
C PRO A 220 -11.21 -3.93 -10.07
N ALA A 221 -10.55 -4.01 -8.92
CA ALA A 221 -9.14 -4.39 -8.86
C ALA A 221 -8.97 -5.72 -9.60
N SER A 222 -8.11 -5.74 -10.61
CA SER A 222 -7.84 -6.94 -11.41
C SER A 222 -7.28 -8.03 -10.51
N ASN A 223 -8.06 -9.10 -10.34
CA ASN A 223 -7.68 -10.30 -9.62
C ASN A 223 -6.61 -11.07 -10.40
N ILE A 224 -5.32 -10.79 -10.14
CA ILE A 224 -4.23 -11.71 -10.50
C ILE A 224 -3.20 -11.73 -9.38
N ILE A 225 -3.57 -12.27 -8.22
CA ILE A 225 -2.59 -12.86 -7.29
C ILE A 225 -3.16 -14.20 -6.82
N SER A 226 -2.49 -15.28 -7.19
CA SER A 226 -2.90 -16.63 -6.78
C SER A 226 -2.85 -16.75 -5.25
N PRO A 227 -3.90 -17.25 -4.59
CA PRO A 227 -3.92 -17.49 -3.13
C PRO A 227 -2.75 -18.35 -2.63
N SER A 228 -2.16 -19.16 -3.52
CA SER A 228 -1.00 -20.01 -3.23
C SER A 228 0.33 -19.27 -3.03
N PHE A 229 0.38 -17.95 -3.28
CA PHE A 229 1.58 -17.14 -3.09
C PHE A 229 1.84 -16.81 -1.61
N TYR A 230 0.78 -16.71 -0.81
CA TYR A 230 0.90 -16.30 0.59
C TYR A 230 1.44 -17.43 1.48
N SER A 231 2.14 -17.02 2.54
CA SER A 231 2.63 -17.95 3.56
C SER A 231 1.48 -18.39 4.47
N GLU A 232 1.47 -19.66 4.88
CA GLU A 232 0.45 -20.20 5.79
C GLU A 232 0.70 -19.80 7.26
N ASP A 233 1.88 -19.23 7.55
CA ASP A 233 2.37 -18.99 8.92
C ASP A 233 1.92 -17.65 9.54
N GLU A 234 1.00 -16.92 8.91
CA GLU A 234 0.47 -15.65 9.42
C GLU A 234 1.46 -14.50 9.68
N LEU A 235 2.73 -14.67 9.29
CA LEU A 235 3.77 -13.69 9.56
C LEU A 235 3.81 -12.54 8.56
N THR A 236 4.07 -11.33 9.06
CA THR A 236 4.45 -10.18 8.21
C THR A 236 5.90 -10.35 7.76
N ARG A 237 6.13 -10.25 6.44
CA ARG A 237 7.46 -10.47 5.85
C ARG A 237 7.85 -9.33 4.93
N LEU A 238 9.06 -8.81 5.10
CA LEU A 238 9.73 -7.97 4.11
C LEU A 238 10.49 -8.89 3.15
N VAL A 239 10.33 -8.68 1.85
CA VAL A 239 11.03 -9.44 0.81
C VAL A 239 11.79 -8.47 -0.08
N LYS A 240 13.10 -8.68 -0.26
CA LYS A 240 13.91 -7.93 -1.22
C LYS A 240 13.78 -8.56 -2.60
N LEU A 241 13.43 -7.77 -3.61
CA LEU A 241 13.16 -8.27 -4.96
C LEU A 241 14.35 -8.11 -5.91
N ASN A 242 15.19 -7.10 -5.70
CA ASN A 242 16.18 -6.63 -6.67
C ASN A 242 17.63 -7.08 -6.38
N TYR A 243 17.83 -8.31 -5.89
CA TYR A 243 19.16 -8.86 -5.62
C TYR A 243 19.72 -9.72 -6.77
N GLU A 244 21.03 -9.99 -6.76
CA GLU A 244 21.69 -10.85 -7.75
C GLU A 244 21.16 -12.29 -7.69
N GLY A 245 20.69 -12.81 -8.84
CA GLY A 245 20.07 -14.14 -8.91
C GLY A 245 18.58 -14.18 -8.55
N SER A 246 17.96 -13.03 -8.25
CA SER A 246 16.51 -12.95 -8.10
C SER A 246 15.79 -13.37 -9.38
N ILE A 247 14.74 -14.18 -9.24
CA ILE A 247 13.83 -14.52 -10.35
C ILE A 247 13.03 -13.30 -10.81
N PHE A 248 12.98 -12.25 -9.99
CA PHE A 248 12.35 -10.96 -10.29
C PHE A 248 13.33 -9.96 -10.88
N ASN A 249 14.61 -10.33 -11.06
CA ASN A 249 15.60 -9.44 -11.66
C ASN A 249 15.23 -9.10 -13.12
N LYS A 250 15.41 -7.83 -13.49
CA LYS A 250 15.17 -7.27 -14.83
C LYS A 250 15.69 -8.14 -15.98
N LYS A 251 16.84 -8.80 -15.82
CA LYS A 251 17.45 -9.65 -16.85
C LYS A 251 16.66 -10.95 -17.13
N ASN A 252 15.74 -11.32 -16.26
CA ASN A 252 15.13 -12.64 -16.21
C ASN A 252 13.61 -12.65 -16.49
N ILE A 253 12.95 -11.50 -16.72
CA ILE A 253 11.50 -11.43 -16.91
C ILE A 253 11.12 -10.99 -18.33
N TRP A 254 10.38 -11.88 -19.01
CA TRP A 254 9.62 -11.67 -20.25
C TRP A 254 8.12 -11.87 -19.96
N LEU A 255 7.52 -11.05 -19.09
CA LEU A 255 6.09 -11.10 -18.80
C LEU A 255 5.54 -9.67 -18.76
N ASP A 256 4.74 -9.34 -19.76
CA ASP A 256 4.29 -7.98 -20.10
C ASP A 256 3.30 -7.34 -19.09
N ASP A 257 2.91 -7.96 -17.98
CA ASP A 257 1.80 -7.44 -17.13
C ASP A 257 1.91 -7.73 -15.60
N VAL A 258 3.09 -7.99 -15.03
CA VAL A 258 3.27 -8.34 -13.60
C VAL A 258 4.26 -7.35 -12.93
N PRO A 259 4.10 -6.95 -11.65
CA PRO A 259 4.88 -5.91 -10.98
C PRO A 259 6.37 -5.98 -11.30
N GLN A 260 6.83 -4.97 -12.04
CA GLN A 260 8.22 -4.86 -12.45
C GLN A 260 9.06 -4.44 -11.24
N THR A 261 10.18 -5.12 -11.02
CA THR A 261 11.22 -4.69 -10.07
C THR A 261 11.90 -3.40 -10.47
N ASP A 262 11.60 -2.89 -11.67
CA ASP A 262 11.97 -1.53 -12.09
C ASP A 262 11.33 -0.46 -11.18
N TYR A 263 10.20 -0.76 -10.51
CA TYR A 263 9.51 0.19 -9.62
C TYR A 263 9.54 -0.21 -8.15
N PHE A 264 9.62 -1.51 -7.83
CA PHE A 264 9.55 -2.01 -6.45
C PHE A 264 10.81 -2.79 -6.06
N GLN A 265 11.59 -2.21 -5.14
CA GLN A 265 12.79 -2.86 -4.57
C GLN A 265 12.40 -3.92 -3.52
N TYR A 266 11.29 -3.69 -2.81
CA TYR A 266 10.80 -4.51 -1.71
C TYR A 266 9.29 -4.73 -1.80
N ILE A 267 8.82 -5.84 -1.24
CA ILE A 267 7.40 -6.07 -0.94
C ILE A 267 7.27 -6.42 0.53
N ILE A 268 6.25 -5.84 1.19
CA ILE A 268 5.81 -6.25 2.52
C ILE A 268 4.55 -7.09 2.36
N MET A 269 4.60 -8.33 2.84
CA MET A 269 3.47 -9.24 2.81
C MET A 269 2.81 -9.28 4.18
N PHE A 270 1.58 -8.81 4.26
CA PHE A 270 0.73 -8.97 5.44
C PHE A 270 -0.09 -10.25 5.32
N ASN A 271 -0.18 -11.04 6.37
CA ASN A 271 -1.25 -12.05 6.47
C ASN A 271 -2.44 -11.46 7.24
N ASN A 272 -3.68 -11.81 6.91
CA ASN A 272 -4.88 -11.41 7.66
C ASN A 272 -5.05 -9.90 7.93
N SER A 273 -5.07 -9.06 6.88
CA SER A 273 -5.62 -7.71 7.04
C SER A 273 -7.15 -7.79 6.91
N GLU A 274 -7.90 -7.44 7.96
CA GLU A 274 -9.37 -7.47 7.94
C GLU A 274 -9.96 -6.61 6.80
N ALA A 275 -9.24 -5.58 6.35
CA ALA A 275 -9.63 -4.71 5.25
C ALA A 275 -9.71 -5.41 3.89
N ALA A 276 -8.87 -6.43 3.65
CA ALA A 276 -8.90 -7.20 2.41
C ALA A 276 -10.27 -7.89 2.24
N ASN A 277 -10.84 -8.42 3.33
CA ASN A 277 -12.06 -9.23 3.26
C ASN A 277 -13.32 -8.48 2.82
N LYS A 278 -13.32 -7.13 2.85
CA LYS A 278 -14.49 -6.32 2.47
C LYS A 278 -14.62 -6.11 0.95
N TYR A 279 -13.53 -6.27 0.20
CA TYR A 279 -13.49 -6.12 -1.26
C TYR A 279 -13.37 -7.47 -2.02
N TYR A 280 -13.12 -8.57 -1.31
CA TYR A 280 -12.96 -9.93 -1.87
C TYR A 280 -14.18 -10.85 -1.66
N ARG A 281 -15.37 -10.32 -1.39
CA ARG A 281 -16.63 -11.09 -1.38
C ARG A 281 -17.54 -10.71 -2.54
#